data_AF-A0A7H0FJ90-F1
#
_entry.id   AF-A0A7H0FJ90-F1
#
_cell.length_a   1.000
_cell.length_b   1.000
_cell.length_c   1.000
_cell.angle_alpha   90.00
_cell.angle_beta   90.00
_cell.angle_gamma   90.00
#
_symmetry.space_group_name_H-M   'P 1'
#
loop_
_entity.id
_entity.type
_entity.pdbx_description
1 polymer ?
#
loop_
_entity_poly.entity_id
_entity_poly.type
_entity_poly.pdbx_seq_one_letter_code
_entity_poly.pdbx_strand_id
1 'polypeptide(L)'
;MATASTYYWFYQKVRNGGPWDYKKFDPYYAAFGNFNFGAAGTAAGIPANILLMGAGWAQGRAGTSKPGWGKWYEKPPYGDDPTDQRNIKEGIEYAIQNGY
;
A
#
# COMPACT_ATOMS: atom_id res chain seq x y z
N MET A 1 17.43 -0.85 0.81
CA MET A 1 16.69 -0.21 1.92
C MET A 1 16.43 1.24 1.54
N ALA A 2 15.16 1.66 1.54
CA ALA A 2 14.76 3.02 1.18
C ALA A 2 15.35 4.08 2.14
N THR A 3 15.79 5.21 1.58
CA THR A 3 16.22 6.38 2.35
C THR A 3 15.02 7.21 2.81
N ALA A 4 15.23 8.16 3.73
CA ALA A 4 14.21 9.11 4.14
C ALA A 4 13.62 9.91 2.95
N SER A 5 14.47 10.30 1.98
CA SER A 5 14.01 10.99 0.77
C SER A 5 13.15 10.08 -0.11
N THR A 6 13.48 8.78 -0.22
CA THR A 6 12.64 7.80 -0.92
C THR A 6 11.28 7.62 -0.25
N TYR A 7 11.22 7.52 1.08
CA TYR A 7 9.95 7.47 1.80
C TYR A 7 9.08 8.71 1.57
N TYR A 8 9.68 9.90 1.65
CA TYR A 8 8.98 11.14 1.42
C TYR A 8 8.44 11.24 -0.01
N TRP A 9 9.27 10.91 -1.00
CA TRP A 9 8.87 10.85 -2.40
C TRP A 9 7.72 9.85 -2.61
N PHE A 10 7.84 8.64 -2.07
CA PHE A 10 6.84 7.60 -2.24
C PHE A 10 5.49 8.02 -1.62
N TYR A 11 5.52 8.58 -0.41
CA TYR A 11 4.33 9.14 0.24
C TYR A 11 3.66 10.23 -0.62
N GLN A 12 4.44 11.13 -1.21
CA GLN A 12 3.88 12.16 -2.11
C GLN A 12 3.18 11.56 -3.33
N LYS A 13 3.63 10.40 -3.83
CA LYS A 13 2.98 9.70 -4.94
C LYS A 13 1.65 9.07 -4.54
N VAL A 14 1.62 8.37 -3.41
CA VAL A 14 0.51 7.46 -3.02
C VAL A 14 -0.53 8.05 -2.09
N ARG A 15 -0.28 9.22 -1.48
CA ARG A 15 -1.25 9.87 -0.59
C ARG A 15 -2.57 10.19 -1.32
N ASN A 16 -3.66 10.38 -0.56
CA ASN A 16 -4.93 10.87 -1.09
C ASN A 16 -4.73 12.16 -1.92
N GLY A 17 -5.21 12.15 -3.17
CA GLY A 17 -5.01 13.21 -4.16
C GLY A 17 -3.59 13.31 -4.72
N GLY A 18 -2.74 12.34 -4.44
CA GLY A 18 -1.42 12.20 -5.04
C GLY A 18 -1.52 11.67 -6.48
N PRO A 19 -0.41 11.76 -7.24
CA PRO A 19 -0.36 11.29 -8.63
C PRO A 19 -0.78 9.82 -8.85
N TRP A 20 -0.65 8.96 -7.84
CA TRP A 20 -1.00 7.53 -7.91
C TRP A 20 -2.28 7.20 -7.15
N ASP A 21 -3.13 8.19 -6.85
CA ASP A 21 -4.48 7.96 -6.35
C ASP A 21 -5.42 7.57 -7.51
N TYR A 22 -5.20 6.37 -8.05
CA TYR A 22 -5.88 5.92 -9.28
C TYR A 22 -7.41 5.84 -9.13
N LYS A 23 -7.90 5.58 -7.91
CA LYS A 23 -9.33 5.52 -7.57
C LYS A 23 -10.06 6.84 -7.84
N LYS A 24 -9.34 7.98 -7.87
CA LYS A 24 -9.92 9.29 -8.23
C LYS A 24 -10.14 9.49 -9.72
N PHE A 25 -9.39 8.79 -10.57
CA PHE A 25 -9.67 8.81 -12.01
C PHE A 25 -10.85 7.90 -12.33
N ASP A 26 -10.82 6.67 -11.82
CA ASP A 26 -11.92 5.71 -11.92
C ASP A 26 -11.85 4.71 -10.75
N PRO A 27 -12.95 4.48 -9.99
CA PRO A 27 -13.01 3.45 -8.95
C PRO A 27 -12.58 2.05 -9.43
N TYR A 28 -12.72 1.74 -10.71
CA TYR A 28 -12.27 0.49 -11.34
C TYR A 28 -10.78 0.21 -11.10
N TYR A 29 -9.94 1.25 -10.98
CA TYR A 29 -8.50 1.10 -10.77
C TYR A 29 -8.08 0.85 -9.32
N ALA A 30 -9.03 0.55 -8.42
CA ALA A 30 -8.73 0.23 -7.03
C ALA A 30 -7.70 -0.90 -6.88
N ALA A 31 -7.92 -2.03 -7.55
CA ALA A 31 -7.01 -3.18 -7.48
C ALA A 31 -5.63 -2.85 -8.05
N PHE A 32 -5.59 -2.17 -9.20
CA PHE A 32 -4.35 -1.72 -9.82
C PHE A 32 -3.57 -0.78 -8.92
N GLY A 33 -4.22 0.17 -8.24
CA GLY A 33 -3.56 1.09 -7.34
C GLY A 33 -2.90 0.40 -6.15
N ASN A 34 -3.58 -0.58 -5.56
CA ASN A 34 -3.04 -1.40 -4.47
C ASN A 34 -1.88 -2.28 -4.93
N PHE A 35 -2.00 -2.90 -6.11
CA PHE A 35 -0.91 -3.63 -6.74
C PHE A 35 0.31 -2.72 -7.00
N ASN A 36 0.12 -1.56 -7.61
CA ASN A 36 1.19 -0.61 -7.89
C ASN A 36 1.85 -0.08 -6.61
N PHE A 37 1.08 0.14 -5.54
CA PHE A 37 1.62 0.50 -4.23
C PHE A 37 2.60 -0.56 -3.70
N GLY A 38 2.21 -1.84 -3.77
CA GLY A 38 3.09 -2.96 -3.40
C GLY A 38 4.33 -3.05 -4.29
N ALA A 39 4.14 -3.07 -5.60
CA ALA A 39 5.22 -3.24 -6.57
C ALA A 39 6.23 -2.09 -6.56
N ALA A 40 5.75 -0.85 -6.69
CA ALA A 40 6.61 0.32 -6.72
C ALA A 40 7.26 0.58 -5.36
N GLY A 41 6.58 0.27 -4.25
CA GLY A 41 7.14 0.36 -2.90
C GLY A 41 8.31 -0.59 -2.69
N THR A 42 8.13 -1.85 -3.09
CA THR A 42 9.21 -2.86 -3.05
C THR A 42 10.36 -2.45 -3.96
N ALA A 43 10.08 -2.04 -5.20
CA ALA A 43 11.11 -1.55 -6.13
C ALA A 43 11.88 -0.32 -5.61
N ALA A 44 11.23 0.53 -4.81
CA ALA A 44 11.87 1.65 -4.12
C ALA A 44 12.69 1.21 -2.89
N GLY A 45 12.72 -0.09 -2.56
CA GLY A 45 13.45 -0.66 -1.44
C GLY A 45 12.75 -0.49 -0.08
N ILE A 46 11.44 -0.23 -0.08
CA ILE A 46 10.62 -0.17 1.15
C ILE A 46 10.29 -1.61 1.58
N PRO A 47 10.54 -1.99 2.85
CA PRO A 47 10.23 -3.33 3.33
C PRO A 47 8.73 -3.67 3.21
N ALA A 48 8.42 -4.90 2.82
CA ALA A 48 7.05 -5.39 2.63
C ALA A 48 6.14 -5.12 3.83
N ASN A 49 6.62 -5.36 5.06
CA ASN A 49 5.85 -5.10 6.27
C ASN A 49 5.47 -3.61 6.44
N ILE A 50 6.36 -2.68 6.04
CA ILE A 50 6.07 -1.25 6.10
C ILE A 50 5.00 -0.86 5.09
N LEU A 51 4.99 -1.47 3.89
CA LEU A 51 3.93 -1.26 2.90
C LEU A 51 2.57 -1.74 3.45
N LEU A 52 2.50 -2.97 3.95
CA LEU A 52 1.25 -3.55 4.46
C LEU A 52 0.71 -2.78 5.69
N MET A 53 1.59 -2.41 6.62
CA MET A 53 1.20 -1.57 7.76
C MET A 53 0.78 -0.16 7.32
N GLY A 54 1.48 0.44 6.35
CA GLY A 54 1.17 1.76 5.82
C GLY A 54 -0.20 1.84 5.15
N ALA A 55 -0.59 0.80 4.41
CA ALA A 55 -1.93 0.68 3.83
C ALA A 55 -3.01 0.61 4.91
N GLY A 56 -2.81 -0.24 5.92
CA GLY A 56 -3.70 -0.33 7.07
C GLY A 56 -3.85 0.99 7.84
N TRP A 57 -2.76 1.73 8.02
CA TRP A 57 -2.80 3.06 8.62
C TRP A 57 -3.61 4.06 7.77
N ALA A 58 -3.43 4.04 6.46
CA ALA A 58 -4.17 4.91 5.53
C ALA A 58 -5.68 4.60 5.54
N GLN A 59 -6.04 3.31 5.51
CA GLN A 59 -7.42 2.82 5.63
C GLN A 59 -8.07 3.27 6.95
N GLY A 60 -7.35 3.11 8.07
CA GLY A 60 -7.80 3.58 9.38
C GLY A 60 -8.01 5.09 9.42
N ARG A 61 -7.08 5.86 8.82
CA ARG A 61 -7.20 7.33 8.71
C ARG A 61 -8.37 7.77 7.83
N ALA A 62 -8.71 6.99 6.80
CA ALA A 62 -9.87 7.24 5.95
C ALA A 62 -11.21 6.90 6.62
N GLY A 63 -11.20 6.21 7.77
CA GLY A 63 -12.40 5.81 8.48
C GLY A 63 -13.16 4.63 7.83
N THR A 64 -12.52 3.92 6.92
CA THR A 64 -13.13 2.80 6.15
C THR A 64 -12.72 1.42 6.66
N SER A 65 -11.86 1.36 7.67
CA SER A 65 -11.46 0.11 8.33
C SER A 65 -12.62 -0.52 9.11
N LYS A 66 -12.68 -1.86 9.16
CA LYS A 66 -13.68 -2.62 9.93
C LYS A 66 -13.06 -3.21 11.21
N PRO A 67 -13.81 -3.33 12.32
CA PRO A 67 -13.28 -3.84 13.59
C PRO A 67 -12.58 -5.20 13.50
N GLY A 68 -13.03 -6.10 12.63
CA GLY A 68 -12.45 -7.43 12.44
C GLY A 68 -11.15 -7.47 11.64
N TRP A 69 -10.69 -6.35 11.08
CA TRP A 69 -9.47 -6.27 10.28
C TRP A 69 -8.22 -5.94 11.12
N GLY A 70 -8.41 -5.66 12.41
CA GLY A 70 -7.33 -5.28 13.32
C GLY A 70 -6.88 -3.83 13.13
N LYS A 71 -5.70 -3.51 13.65
CA LYS A 71 -5.08 -2.19 13.52
C LYS A 71 -3.72 -2.27 12.84
N TRP A 72 -3.25 -1.12 12.35
CA TRP A 72 -2.01 -1.03 11.58
C TRP A 72 -0.75 -1.50 12.33
N TYR A 73 -0.79 -1.50 13.66
CA TYR A 73 0.30 -1.94 14.55
C TYR A 73 0.08 -3.35 15.13
N GLU A 74 -0.94 -4.08 14.68
CA GLU A 74 -1.27 -5.42 15.17
C GLU A 74 -0.83 -6.51 14.15
N LYS A 75 -1.71 -7.45 13.81
CA LYS A 75 -1.46 -8.53 12.85
C LYS A 75 -2.09 -8.21 11.49
N PRO A 76 -1.62 -8.82 10.40
CA PRO A 76 -2.31 -8.74 9.10
C PRO A 76 -3.81 -9.07 9.25
N PRO A 77 -4.70 -8.35 8.55
CA PRO A 77 -4.44 -7.39 7.48
C PRO A 77 -4.11 -5.96 7.95
N TYR A 78 -3.69 -5.77 9.20
CA TYR A 78 -3.25 -4.47 9.72
C TYR A 78 -4.33 -3.39 9.68
N GLY A 79 -5.60 -3.78 9.75
CA GLY A 79 -6.73 -2.87 9.61
C GLY A 79 -7.05 -2.46 8.18
N ASP A 80 -6.35 -2.98 7.18
CA ASP A 80 -6.69 -2.78 5.76
C ASP A 80 -7.80 -3.74 5.29
N ASP A 81 -8.45 -3.42 4.16
CA ASP A 81 -9.36 -4.36 3.51
C ASP A 81 -8.57 -5.61 3.08
N PRO A 82 -9.01 -6.83 3.42
CA PRO A 82 -8.29 -8.05 3.05
C PRO A 82 -8.00 -8.20 1.55
N THR A 83 -8.88 -7.67 0.70
CA THR A 83 -8.71 -7.63 -0.76
C THR A 83 -7.62 -6.65 -1.17
N ASP A 84 -7.63 -5.44 -0.61
CA ASP A 84 -6.61 -4.43 -0.86
C ASP A 84 -5.24 -4.95 -0.40
N GLN A 85 -5.19 -5.56 0.77
CA GLN A 85 -3.97 -6.15 1.34
C GLN A 85 -3.47 -7.36 0.54
N ARG A 86 -4.35 -8.14 -0.11
CA ARG A 86 -3.96 -9.20 -1.06
C ARG A 86 -3.33 -8.58 -2.32
N ASN A 87 -3.96 -7.58 -2.92
CA ASN A 87 -3.45 -6.92 -4.12
C ASN A 87 -2.06 -6.28 -3.88
N ILE A 88 -1.85 -5.69 -2.69
CA ILE A 88 -0.53 -5.16 -2.31
C ILE A 88 0.52 -6.28 -2.24
N LYS A 89 0.17 -7.44 -1.66
CA LYS A 89 1.08 -8.61 -1.63
C LYS A 89 1.41 -9.11 -3.03
N GLU A 90 0.43 -9.19 -3.92
CA GLU A 90 0.65 -9.57 -5.33
C GLU A 90 1.63 -8.59 -6.01
N GLY A 91 1.52 -7.28 -5.73
CA GLY A 91 2.48 -6.29 -6.20
C GLY A 91 3.88 -6.47 -5.63
N ILE A 92 3.99 -6.75 -4.33
CA ILE A 92 5.26 -7.04 -3.67
C ILE A 92 5.93 -8.28 -4.30
N GLU A 93 5.17 -9.36 -4.44
CA GLU A 93 5.64 -10.61 -5.05
C GLU A 93 6.09 -10.39 -6.50
N TYR A 94 5.32 -9.63 -7.27
CA TYR A 94 5.67 -9.26 -8.64
C TYR A 94 7.01 -8.53 -8.71
N ALA A 95 7.25 -7.54 -7.85
CA ALA A 95 8.51 -6.82 -7.82
C ALA A 95 9.69 -7.74 -7.48
N ILE A 96 9.54 -8.59 -6.45
CA ILE A 96 10.58 -9.56 -6.04
C ILE A 96 10.90 -10.54 -7.18
N GLN A 97 9.88 -11.08 -7.85
CA GLN A 97 10.06 -11.99 -8.98
C GLN A 97 10.81 -11.36 -10.16
N ASN A 98 10.75 -10.02 -10.28
CA ASN A 98 11.44 -9.26 -11.32
C ASN A 98 12.77 -8.63 -10.85
N GLY A 99 13.31 -9.07 -9.71
CA GLY A 99 14.66 -8.73 -9.27
C GLY A 99 14.78 -7.45 -8.43
N TYR A 100 13.70 -7.02 -7.78
CA TYR A 100 13.67 -5.88 -6.87
C TYR A 100 13.65 -6.26 -5.39
#